data_AF-A0A971Z0R7-F1
#
_entry.id   AF-A0A971Z0R7-F1
#
_cell.length_a   1.000
_cell.length_b   1.000
_cell.length_c   1.000
_cell.angle_alpha   90.00
_cell.angle_beta   90.00
_cell.angle_gamma   90.00
#
_symmetry.space_group_name_H-M   'P 1'
#
loop_
_entity.id
_entity.type
_entity.pdbx_description
1 polymer ?
#
loop_
_entity_poly.entity_id
_entity_poly.type
_entity_poly.pdbx_seq_one_letter_code
_entity_poly.pdbx_strand_id
1 'polypeptide(L)'
;MRCRLIGYLRAGTAQKIVVLLLFGGLLLALGGAAYYLCYRFTGYFRLTEGEAVLEADRSYEELRYGWRRPNPEYQWALQLEQLALGYSASGEIVEVAAGLFLYDQHENKGYQGVAGWGHPVRVGRLDLVPISIGVTPAVDVFNQAGELIWRGAPKLDILDKQARKVDRFTPGELEFLVSFYPAARTVRGELVNNSLTPTNPVFVFTLPETGVAERVPVGAGPVQIGEYTLNVPGYRYWLRFAVTCRAGLNLLYLGLALLCLGLLLAMLVQQYQSSRRRAA
;
A
#
# COMPACT_ATOMS: atom_id res chain seq x y z
N MET A 1 6.22 19.98 53.00
CA MET A 1 6.47 18.53 52.97
C MET A 1 7.77 18.25 52.22
N ARG A 2 8.87 17.96 52.92
CA ARG A 2 10.14 17.55 52.29
C ARG A 2 10.05 16.07 51.93
N CYS A 3 10.03 15.76 50.64
CA CYS A 3 10.00 14.39 50.12
C CYS A 3 11.24 13.62 50.61
N ARG A 4 11.09 12.80 51.67
CA ARG A 4 12.16 11.98 52.28
C ARG A 4 12.51 10.72 51.46
N LEU A 5 11.95 10.55 50.26
CA LEU A 5 12.15 9.34 49.45
C LEU A 5 13.56 9.19 48.83
N ILE A 6 14.39 10.24 48.85
CA ILE A 6 15.71 10.25 48.18
C ILE A 6 16.84 9.71 49.09
N GLY A 7 16.57 9.44 50.37
CA GLY A 7 17.60 9.06 51.34
C GLY A 7 18.21 7.66 51.20
N TYR A 8 17.69 6.79 50.31
CA TYR A 8 18.06 5.38 50.26
C TYR A 8 18.91 4.91 49.07
N LEU A 9 19.15 5.77 48.07
CA LEU A 9 20.07 5.43 46.99
C LEU A 9 21.50 5.83 47.38
N ARG A 10 22.30 4.84 47.81
CA ARG A 10 23.77 5.02 47.94
C ARG A 10 24.30 5.59 46.62
N ALA A 11 25.14 6.62 46.69
CA ALA A 11 25.65 7.33 45.51
C ALA A 11 26.27 6.39 44.46
N GLY A 12 26.92 5.30 44.89
CA GLY A 12 27.46 4.27 44.00
C GLY A 12 26.39 3.45 43.25
N THR A 13 25.20 3.26 43.81
CA THR A 13 24.10 2.54 43.14
C THR A 13 23.53 3.37 41.98
N ALA A 14 23.34 4.68 42.19
CA ALA A 14 22.83 5.56 41.15
C ALA A 14 23.78 5.66 39.94
N GLN A 15 25.10 5.71 40.19
CA GLN A 15 26.09 5.72 39.11
C GLN A 15 26.09 4.40 38.31
N LYS A 16 25.95 3.24 38.98
CA LYS A 16 25.82 1.94 38.31
C LYS A 16 24.56 1.87 37.43
N ILE A 17 23.43 2.38 37.91
CA ILE A 17 22.18 2.44 37.14
C ILE A 17 22.35 3.30 35.89
N VAL A 18 22.96 4.48 36.02
CA VAL A 18 23.25 5.36 34.87
C VAL A 18 24.10 4.65 33.82
N VAL A 19 25.20 4.01 34.22
CA VAL A 19 26.08 3.27 33.30
C VAL A 19 25.32 2.13 32.61
N LEU A 20 24.50 1.39 33.37
CA LEU A 20 23.69 0.31 32.82
C LEU A 20 22.69 0.82 31.77
N LEU A 21 21.98 1.91 32.05
CA LEU A 21 21.02 2.51 31.13
C LEU A 21 21.70 3.03 29.86
N LEU A 22 22.84 3.72 30.00
CA LEU A 22 23.58 4.24 28.87
C LEU A 22 24.15 3.12 28.00
N PHE A 23 24.84 2.14 28.60
CA PHE A 23 25.46 1.05 27.86
C PHE A 23 24.41 0.11 27.26
N GLY A 24 23.40 -0.29 28.04
CA GLY A 24 22.29 -1.11 27.56
C GLY A 24 21.48 -0.42 26.47
N GLY A 25 21.20 0.89 26.64
CA GLY A 25 20.54 1.71 25.62
C GLY A 25 21.36 1.79 24.32
N LEU A 26 22.68 1.98 24.41
CA LEU A 26 23.58 2.00 23.26
C LEU A 26 23.56 0.66 22.51
N LEU A 27 23.69 -0.46 23.22
CA LEU A 27 23.66 -1.79 22.62
C LEU A 27 22.33 -2.06 21.90
N LEU A 28 21.21 -1.69 22.51
CA LEU A 28 19.88 -1.84 21.90
C LEU A 28 19.72 -0.93 20.68
N ALA A 29 20.22 0.32 20.73
CA ALA A 29 20.17 1.24 19.61
C ALA A 29 21.01 0.72 18.43
N LEU A 30 22.25 0.30 18.68
CA LEU A 30 23.14 -0.25 17.64
C LEU A 30 22.60 -1.56 17.06
N GLY A 31 22.15 -2.48 17.92
CA GLY A 31 21.54 -3.74 17.48
C GLY A 31 20.26 -3.52 16.69
N GLY A 32 19.39 -2.61 17.13
CA GLY A 32 18.16 -2.22 16.43
C GLY A 32 18.45 -1.57 15.07
N ALA A 33 19.44 -0.66 15.00
CA ALA A 33 19.88 -0.05 13.75
C ALA A 33 20.45 -1.07 12.77
N ALA A 34 21.33 -1.96 13.23
CA ALA A 34 21.89 -3.04 12.41
C ALA A 34 20.77 -3.96 11.89
N TYR A 35 19.83 -4.35 12.74
CA TYR A 35 18.69 -5.19 12.36
C TYR A 35 17.79 -4.48 11.34
N TYR A 36 17.49 -3.20 11.54
CA TYR A 36 16.74 -2.40 10.57
C TYR A 36 17.45 -2.30 9.23
N LEU A 37 18.75 -1.99 9.20
CA LEU A 37 19.51 -1.89 7.96
C LEU A 37 19.61 -3.23 7.22
N CYS A 38 19.64 -4.35 7.96
CA CYS A 38 19.67 -5.68 7.35
C CYS A 38 18.31 -6.06 6.75
N TYR A 39 17.21 -5.82 7.46
CA TYR A 39 15.90 -6.43 7.15
C TYR A 39 14.81 -5.44 6.70
N ARG A 40 15.10 -4.14 6.59
CA ARG A 40 14.17 -3.19 5.99
C ARG A 40 13.90 -3.56 4.54
N PHE A 41 12.65 -3.42 4.11
CA PHE A 41 12.33 -3.42 2.70
C PHE A 41 11.11 -2.55 2.41
N THR A 42 11.04 -2.11 1.15
CA THR A 42 9.89 -1.43 0.55
C THR A 42 9.57 -2.16 -0.75
N GLY A 43 8.35 -2.65 -0.88
CA GLY A 43 7.86 -3.32 -2.07
C GLY A 43 6.56 -2.69 -2.58
N TYR A 44 6.28 -2.85 -3.86
CA TYR A 44 5.03 -2.43 -4.48
C TYR A 44 4.37 -3.59 -5.21
N PHE A 45 3.07 -3.80 -5.03
CA PHE A 45 2.30 -4.76 -5.82
C PHE A 45 0.90 -4.24 -6.10
N ARG A 46 0.21 -4.85 -7.06
CA ARG A 46 -1.18 -4.53 -7.42
C ARG A 46 -2.11 -5.72 -7.18
N LEU A 47 -3.22 -5.46 -6.50
CA LEU A 47 -4.32 -6.41 -6.32
C LEU A 47 -5.60 -5.86 -6.93
N THR A 48 -6.29 -6.68 -7.71
CA THR A 48 -7.67 -6.46 -8.13
C THR A 48 -8.62 -6.99 -7.06
N GLU A 49 -9.82 -6.43 -6.93
CA GLU A 49 -10.84 -6.97 -6.02
C GLU A 49 -11.09 -8.47 -6.28
N GLY A 50 -11.10 -9.25 -5.19
CA GLY A 50 -11.16 -10.71 -5.19
C GLY A 50 -9.85 -11.43 -5.49
N GLU A 51 -8.78 -10.73 -5.90
CA GLU A 51 -7.47 -11.32 -6.16
C GLU A 51 -6.69 -11.54 -4.86
N ALA A 52 -6.04 -12.68 -4.75
CA ALA A 52 -5.11 -13.00 -3.69
C ALA A 52 -3.69 -13.12 -4.26
N VAL A 53 -2.72 -12.57 -3.53
CA VAL A 53 -1.30 -12.72 -3.82
C VAL A 53 -0.61 -13.40 -2.65
N LEU A 54 0.28 -14.33 -2.98
CA LEU A 54 1.20 -14.91 -2.02
C LEU A 54 2.47 -14.06 -2.04
N GLU A 55 2.98 -13.68 -0.87
CA GLU A 55 4.22 -12.93 -0.74
C GLU A 55 5.34 -13.75 -1.33
N ALA A 56 5.79 -13.32 -2.50
CA ALA A 56 6.92 -13.86 -3.21
C ALA A 56 7.59 -12.70 -3.91
N ASP A 57 8.89 -12.78 -4.14
CA ASP A 57 9.63 -11.71 -4.82
C ASP A 57 9.02 -11.31 -6.18
N ARG A 58 8.44 -12.30 -6.89
CA ARG A 58 7.78 -12.10 -8.20
C ARG A 58 6.47 -11.35 -8.11
N SER A 59 5.88 -11.26 -6.93
CA SER A 59 4.64 -10.54 -6.66
C SER A 59 4.85 -9.04 -6.63
N TYR A 60 6.09 -8.58 -6.46
CA TYR A 60 6.44 -7.16 -6.42
C TYR A 60 6.81 -6.64 -7.80
N GLU A 61 6.22 -5.50 -8.17
CA GLU A 61 6.61 -4.71 -9.34
C GLU A 61 7.98 -4.08 -9.15
N GLU A 62 8.25 -3.65 -7.91
CA GLU A 62 9.52 -3.07 -7.48
C GLU A 62 9.75 -3.48 -6.03
N LEU A 63 10.96 -3.95 -5.73
CA LEU A 63 11.38 -4.36 -4.40
C LEU A 63 12.74 -3.76 -4.08
N ARG A 64 12.78 -2.93 -3.05
CA ARG A 64 14.02 -2.37 -2.47
C ARG A 64 14.21 -2.95 -1.09
N TYR A 65 15.40 -3.45 -0.80
CA TYR A 65 15.69 -4.07 0.49
C TYR A 65 17.03 -3.58 1.05
N GLY A 66 17.25 -3.90 2.33
CA GLY A 66 18.49 -3.65 3.03
C GLY A 66 19.63 -4.56 2.57
N TRP A 67 20.50 -4.95 3.49
CA TRP A 67 21.59 -5.88 3.16
C TRP A 67 21.13 -7.31 2.93
N ARG A 68 19.98 -7.69 3.49
CA ARG A 68 19.38 -9.01 3.27
C ARG A 68 18.06 -8.84 2.53
N ARG A 69 17.84 -9.74 1.59
CA ARG A 69 16.55 -9.89 0.93
C ARG A 69 15.49 -10.31 1.97
N PRO A 70 14.22 -9.89 1.82
CA PRO A 70 13.13 -10.43 2.65
C PRO A 70 13.17 -11.95 2.65
N ASN A 71 12.94 -12.58 3.80
CA ASN A 71 13.02 -14.03 3.92
C ASN A 71 11.90 -14.66 3.06
N PRO A 72 12.22 -15.49 2.04
CA PRO A 72 11.21 -16.18 1.24
C PRO A 72 10.33 -17.15 2.05
N GLU A 73 10.74 -17.49 3.28
CA GLU A 73 9.98 -18.36 4.17
C GLU A 73 8.88 -17.63 4.95
N TYR A 74 8.88 -16.29 4.98
CA TYR A 74 7.75 -15.53 5.50
C TYR A 74 6.69 -15.41 4.40
N GLN A 75 5.74 -16.34 4.40
CA GLN A 75 4.71 -16.45 3.38
C GLN A 75 3.42 -15.84 3.92
N TRP A 76 3.23 -14.55 3.72
CA TRP A 76 1.91 -13.94 3.90
C TRP A 76 1.10 -14.16 2.63
N ALA A 77 -0.18 -14.51 2.74
CA ALA A 77 -1.11 -14.31 1.63
C ALA A 77 -1.95 -13.07 1.92
N LEU A 78 -2.14 -12.23 0.91
CA LEU A 78 -2.95 -11.02 0.98
C LEU A 78 -4.01 -11.06 -0.11
N GLN A 79 -5.25 -10.88 0.28
CA GLN A 79 -6.38 -10.76 -0.63
C GLN A 79 -7.04 -9.40 -0.47
N LEU A 80 -7.32 -8.74 -1.60
CA LEU A 80 -8.19 -7.59 -1.62
C LEU A 80 -9.63 -8.09 -1.72
N GLU A 81 -10.36 -8.10 -0.61
CA GLU A 81 -11.73 -8.64 -0.57
C GLU A 81 -12.70 -7.70 -1.30
N GLN A 82 -12.68 -6.42 -0.93
CA GLN A 82 -13.58 -5.40 -1.45
C GLN A 82 -12.94 -4.02 -1.38
N LEU A 83 -13.31 -3.15 -2.32
CA LEU A 83 -12.99 -1.74 -2.29
C LEU A 83 -14.25 -0.88 -2.15
N ALA A 84 -14.33 -0.08 -1.10
CA ALA A 84 -15.33 0.96 -0.95
C ALA A 84 -14.72 2.33 -1.27
N LEU A 85 -15.39 3.08 -2.16
CA LEU A 85 -14.97 4.41 -2.60
C LEU A 85 -15.97 5.46 -2.11
N GLY A 86 -15.48 6.47 -1.41
CA GLY A 86 -16.24 7.68 -1.09
C GLY A 86 -15.96 8.78 -2.11
N TYR A 87 -17.01 9.46 -2.54
CA TYR A 87 -16.94 10.51 -3.55
C TYR A 87 -17.34 11.87 -2.98
N SER A 88 -16.66 12.93 -3.41
CA SER A 88 -17.09 14.30 -3.14
C SER A 88 -18.32 14.67 -3.97
N ALA A 89 -18.96 15.79 -3.63
CA ALA A 89 -20.03 16.36 -4.44
C ALA A 89 -19.59 16.72 -5.88
N SER A 90 -18.28 16.93 -6.11
CA SER A 90 -17.72 17.19 -7.43
C SER A 90 -17.40 15.90 -8.21
N GLY A 91 -17.72 14.72 -7.65
CA GLY A 91 -17.45 13.42 -8.26
C GLY A 91 -15.99 12.98 -8.16
N GLU A 92 -15.19 13.58 -7.28
CA GLU A 92 -13.80 13.16 -7.03
C GLU A 92 -13.75 12.08 -5.97
N ILE A 93 -12.77 11.20 -6.09
CA ILE A 93 -12.51 10.18 -5.08
C ILE A 93 -11.86 10.85 -3.86
N VAL A 94 -12.51 10.76 -2.70
CA VAL A 94 -12.05 11.37 -1.43
C VAL A 94 -11.89 10.37 -0.30
N GLU A 95 -12.56 9.21 -0.37
CA GLU A 95 -12.31 8.09 0.55
C GLU A 95 -12.06 6.74 -0.17
N VAL A 96 -11.11 5.95 0.35
CA VAL A 96 -10.85 4.54 -0.04
C VAL A 96 -10.80 3.76 1.24
N ALA A 97 -11.62 2.73 1.29
CA ALA A 97 -11.58 1.70 2.30
C ALA A 97 -11.40 0.36 1.58
N ALA A 98 -10.16 -0.13 1.61
CA ALA A 98 -9.76 -1.42 1.06
C ALA A 98 -9.91 -2.48 2.15
N GLY A 99 -10.90 -3.35 2.03
CA GLY A 99 -11.03 -4.55 2.86
C GLY A 99 -9.98 -5.57 2.48
N LEU A 100 -9.12 -5.92 3.43
CA LEU A 100 -8.00 -6.82 3.23
C LEU A 100 -8.13 -8.03 4.14
N PHE A 101 -7.96 -9.21 3.54
CA PHE A 101 -7.73 -10.45 4.28
C PHE A 101 -6.26 -10.83 4.16
N LEU A 102 -5.63 -11.04 5.30
CA LEU A 102 -4.24 -11.47 5.41
C LEU A 102 -4.18 -12.81 6.08
N TYR A 103 -3.34 -13.69 5.56
CA TYR A 103 -3.10 -15.00 6.14
C TYR A 103 -1.62 -15.17 6.43
N ASP A 104 -1.29 -15.31 7.71
CA ASP A 104 0.04 -15.66 8.18
C ASP A 104 0.17 -17.18 8.17
N GLN A 105 0.97 -17.71 7.26
CA GLN A 105 1.18 -19.15 7.15
C GLN A 105 2.01 -19.74 8.30
N HIS A 106 2.89 -18.95 8.91
CA HIS A 106 3.72 -19.41 10.02
C HIS A 106 2.89 -19.56 11.29
N GLU A 107 2.00 -18.61 11.56
CA GLU A 107 1.07 -18.69 12.68
C GLU A 107 -0.18 -19.52 12.39
N ASN A 108 -0.44 -19.84 11.11
CA ASN A 108 -1.69 -20.44 10.63
C ASN A 108 -2.91 -19.62 11.07
N LYS A 109 -2.88 -18.31 10.85
CA LYS A 109 -3.92 -17.36 11.29
C LYS A 109 -4.30 -16.38 10.20
N GLY A 110 -5.61 -16.12 10.11
CA GLY A 110 -6.19 -15.06 9.30
C GLY A 110 -6.39 -13.78 10.09
N TYR A 111 -6.18 -12.65 9.44
CA TYR A 111 -6.41 -11.30 9.96
C TYR A 111 -7.21 -10.52 8.93
N GLN A 112 -8.18 -9.74 9.40
CA GLN A 112 -8.90 -8.80 8.57
C GLN A 112 -8.49 -7.38 8.96
N GLY A 113 -8.43 -6.50 7.97
CA GLY A 113 -8.16 -5.08 8.19
C GLY A 113 -8.70 -4.23 7.07
N VAL A 114 -8.82 -2.94 7.35
CA VAL A 114 -9.21 -1.94 6.36
C VAL A 114 -8.06 -0.97 6.18
N ALA A 115 -7.61 -0.80 4.94
CA ALA A 115 -6.58 0.16 4.58
C ALA A 115 -7.19 1.32 3.78
N GLY A 116 -6.74 2.55 4.05
CA GLY A 116 -7.18 3.75 3.35
C GLY A 116 -6.01 4.67 3.00
N TRP A 117 -6.25 5.74 2.24
CA TRP A 117 -5.17 6.71 2.01
C TRP A 117 -4.76 7.36 3.33
N GLY A 118 -3.45 7.40 3.59
CA GLY A 118 -2.90 7.91 4.85
C GLY A 118 -3.16 7.01 6.06
N HIS A 119 -3.96 5.93 5.91
CA HIS A 119 -4.30 4.99 6.97
C HIS A 119 -3.77 3.59 6.62
N PRO A 120 -2.47 3.31 6.90
CA PRO A 120 -1.92 1.98 6.70
C PRO A 120 -2.66 0.93 7.53
N VAL A 121 -2.82 -0.27 6.98
CA VAL A 121 -3.03 -1.46 7.83
C VAL A 121 -1.66 -2.00 8.23
N ARG A 122 -1.48 -2.24 9.53
CA ARG A 122 -0.26 -2.83 10.08
C ARG A 122 -0.51 -4.30 10.39
N VAL A 123 0.34 -5.17 9.87
CA VAL A 123 0.28 -6.61 10.12
C VAL A 123 1.67 -7.11 10.48
N GLY A 124 1.84 -7.53 11.73
CA GLY A 124 3.15 -7.83 12.28
C GLY A 124 4.12 -6.65 12.16
N ARG A 125 5.09 -6.77 11.27
CA ARG A 125 6.13 -5.76 10.98
C ARG A 125 5.93 -5.02 9.66
N LEU A 126 4.86 -5.35 8.95
CA LEU A 126 4.51 -4.80 7.64
C LEU A 126 3.49 -3.68 7.80
N ASP A 127 3.74 -2.56 7.16
CA ASP A 127 2.77 -1.51 6.93
C ASP A 127 2.34 -1.57 5.46
N LEU A 128 1.05 -1.77 5.20
CA LEU A 128 0.45 -1.79 3.87
C LEU A 128 -0.32 -0.49 3.65
N VAL A 129 0.07 0.28 2.64
CA VAL A 129 -0.53 1.58 2.32
C VAL A 129 -1.04 1.56 0.87
N PRO A 130 -2.33 1.79 0.61
CA PRO A 130 -2.84 2.08 -0.72
C PRO A 130 -2.19 3.36 -1.26
N ILE A 131 -1.54 3.29 -2.42
CA ILE A 131 -0.86 4.44 -3.03
C ILE A 131 -1.47 4.85 -4.38
N SER A 132 -2.13 3.93 -5.08
CA SER A 132 -2.84 4.24 -6.33
C SER A 132 -3.98 3.27 -6.55
N ILE A 133 -4.91 3.68 -7.41
CA ILE A 133 -6.12 2.94 -7.78
C ILE A 133 -6.29 2.99 -9.29
N GLY A 134 -6.83 1.91 -9.86
CA GLY A 134 -7.31 1.90 -11.24
C GLY A 134 -8.43 0.90 -11.44
N VAL A 135 -8.68 0.53 -12.70
CA VAL A 135 -9.77 -0.38 -13.07
C VAL A 135 -9.26 -1.59 -13.83
N THR A 136 -9.94 -2.71 -13.62
CA THR A 136 -9.70 -4.00 -14.27
C THR A 136 -11.00 -4.44 -14.95
N PRO A 137 -11.23 -4.06 -16.22
CA PRO A 137 -12.37 -4.56 -16.97
C PRO A 137 -12.22 -6.05 -17.27
N ALA A 138 -13.29 -6.83 -17.15
CA ALA A 138 -13.33 -8.15 -17.77
C ALA A 138 -13.57 -7.92 -19.26
N VAL A 139 -12.65 -8.32 -20.12
CA VAL A 139 -12.72 -8.07 -21.56
C VAL A 139 -12.69 -9.41 -22.30
N ASP A 140 -13.67 -9.59 -23.19
CA ASP A 140 -13.72 -10.67 -24.17
C ASP A 140 -13.54 -10.08 -25.57
N VAL A 141 -12.65 -10.69 -26.36
CA VAL A 141 -12.38 -10.31 -27.74
C VAL A 141 -12.74 -11.48 -28.65
N PHE A 142 -13.58 -11.22 -29.64
CA PHE A 142 -13.99 -12.18 -30.66
C PHE A 142 -13.52 -11.74 -32.05
N ASN A 143 -13.23 -12.70 -32.94
CA ASN A 143 -12.95 -12.42 -34.35
C ASN A 143 -14.25 -12.26 -35.17
N GLN A 144 -14.14 -11.97 -36.47
CA GLN A 144 -15.30 -11.83 -37.37
C GLN A 144 -16.16 -13.10 -37.48
N ALA A 145 -15.58 -14.28 -37.25
CA ALA A 145 -16.31 -15.55 -37.23
C ALA A 145 -17.08 -15.78 -35.92
N GLY A 146 -16.95 -14.89 -34.94
CA GLY A 146 -17.56 -14.99 -33.61
C GLY A 146 -16.79 -15.88 -32.64
N GLU A 147 -15.56 -16.28 -32.98
CA GLU A 147 -14.73 -17.12 -32.11
C GLU A 147 -14.01 -16.25 -31.06
N LEU A 148 -14.00 -16.72 -29.81
CA LEU A 148 -13.28 -16.05 -28.72
C LEU A 148 -11.76 -16.20 -28.91
N ILE A 149 -11.07 -15.10 -29.21
CA ILE A 149 -9.61 -15.10 -29.41
C ILE A 149 -8.85 -14.69 -28.15
N TRP A 150 -9.47 -13.91 -27.27
CA TRP A 150 -8.85 -13.50 -26.02
C TRP A 150 -9.90 -13.22 -24.94
N ARG A 151 -9.60 -13.63 -23.71
CA ARG A 151 -10.37 -13.30 -22.51
C ARG A 151 -9.41 -12.99 -21.37
N GLY A 152 -9.69 -11.91 -20.64
CA GLY A 152 -8.87 -11.57 -19.48
C GLY A 152 -9.30 -10.27 -18.82
N ALA A 153 -8.47 -9.81 -17.90
CA ALA A 153 -8.79 -8.71 -17.02
C ALA A 153 -7.56 -7.80 -16.83
N PRO A 154 -7.26 -6.90 -17.79
CA PRO A 154 -6.05 -6.08 -17.72
C PRO A 154 -6.15 -5.06 -16.59
N LYS A 155 -5.06 -4.83 -15.85
CA LYS A 155 -4.99 -3.80 -14.80
C LYS A 155 -4.64 -2.46 -15.45
N LEU A 156 -5.64 -1.62 -15.69
CA LEU A 156 -5.50 -0.35 -16.42
C LEU A 156 -5.44 0.84 -15.47
N ASP A 157 -4.44 1.70 -15.66
CA ASP A 157 -4.28 2.94 -14.92
C ASP A 157 -4.98 4.10 -15.65
N ILE A 158 -6.31 4.02 -15.76
CA ILE A 158 -7.14 4.96 -16.56
C ILE A 158 -8.24 5.65 -15.76
N LEU A 159 -8.16 5.58 -14.42
CA LEU A 159 -9.13 6.22 -13.56
C LEU A 159 -8.81 7.72 -13.42
N ASP A 160 -9.41 8.53 -14.28
CA ASP A 160 -9.25 9.99 -14.29
C ASP A 160 -10.62 10.68 -14.44
N LYS A 161 -10.82 11.77 -13.69
CA LYS A 161 -12.09 12.52 -13.68
C LYS A 161 -12.41 13.10 -15.06
N GLN A 162 -11.40 13.49 -15.82
CA GLN A 162 -11.57 14.10 -17.14
C GLN A 162 -11.47 13.07 -18.28
N ALA A 163 -11.29 11.78 -17.97
CA ALA A 163 -11.09 10.69 -18.93
C ALA A 163 -9.99 11.00 -19.97
N ARG A 164 -8.96 11.77 -19.58
CA ARG A 164 -7.83 12.11 -20.45
C ARG A 164 -6.75 11.05 -20.44
N LYS A 165 -6.78 10.18 -19.44
CA LYS A 165 -5.80 9.12 -19.26
C LYS A 165 -6.15 7.96 -20.18
N VAL A 166 -5.18 7.62 -21.02
CA VAL A 166 -5.21 6.47 -21.94
C VAL A 166 -4.18 5.48 -21.44
N ASP A 167 -4.52 4.21 -21.40
CA ASP A 167 -3.58 3.12 -21.15
C ASP A 167 -3.63 2.11 -22.29
N ARG A 168 -2.60 1.28 -22.39
CA ARG A 168 -2.43 0.30 -23.46
C ARG A 168 -2.68 -1.09 -22.94
N PHE A 169 -3.34 -1.89 -23.75
CA PHE A 169 -3.56 -3.30 -23.49
C PHE A 169 -3.32 -4.11 -24.76
N THR A 170 -2.54 -5.19 -24.66
CA THR A 170 -2.09 -5.98 -25.81
C THR A 170 -2.50 -7.46 -25.69
N PRO A 171 -3.70 -7.86 -26.16
CA PRO A 171 -4.10 -9.27 -26.24
C PRO A 171 -3.44 -9.98 -27.43
N GLY A 172 -2.43 -10.80 -27.16
CA GLY A 172 -1.70 -11.50 -28.23
C GLY A 172 -0.91 -10.51 -29.08
N GLU A 173 -1.22 -10.44 -30.37
CA GLU A 173 -0.59 -9.50 -31.32
C GLU A 173 -1.40 -8.20 -31.51
N LEU A 174 -2.61 -8.11 -30.94
CA LEU A 174 -3.46 -6.94 -31.06
C LEU A 174 -3.11 -5.90 -30.01
N GLU A 175 -3.18 -4.62 -30.36
CA GLU A 175 -3.01 -3.51 -29.42
C GLU A 175 -4.30 -2.68 -29.34
N PHE A 176 -4.73 -2.38 -28.11
CA PHE A 176 -5.81 -1.44 -27.83
C PHE A 176 -5.29 -0.30 -26.97
N LEU A 177 -5.70 0.93 -27.32
CA LEU A 177 -5.68 2.07 -26.41
C LEU A 177 -7.05 2.16 -25.73
N VAL A 178 -7.06 2.35 -24.41
CA VAL A 178 -8.28 2.31 -23.62
C VAL A 178 -8.40 3.56 -22.77
N SER A 179 -9.58 4.18 -22.82
CA SER A 179 -9.99 5.23 -21.88
C SER A 179 -11.24 4.79 -21.12
N PHE A 180 -11.40 5.28 -19.89
CA PHE A 180 -12.55 4.94 -19.05
C PHE A 180 -13.38 6.18 -18.70
N TYR A 181 -14.70 6.08 -18.89
CA TYR A 181 -15.69 7.10 -18.58
C TYR A 181 -16.67 6.54 -17.54
N PRO A 182 -16.37 6.64 -16.24
CA PRO A 182 -17.24 6.17 -15.16
C PRO A 182 -18.66 6.73 -15.22
N ALA A 183 -18.80 8.00 -15.59
CA ALA A 183 -20.07 8.71 -15.70
C ALA A 183 -20.25 9.30 -17.11
N ALA A 184 -20.25 8.42 -18.12
CA ALA A 184 -20.34 8.81 -19.52
C ALA A 184 -21.62 9.61 -19.83
N ARG A 185 -21.44 10.79 -20.46
CA ARG A 185 -22.54 11.58 -21.02
C ARG A 185 -22.16 12.08 -22.41
N THR A 186 -23.15 12.24 -23.28
CA THR A 186 -22.94 12.87 -24.59
C THR A 186 -23.40 14.32 -24.52
N VAL A 187 -22.49 15.26 -24.78
CA VAL A 187 -22.77 16.69 -24.83
C VAL A 187 -22.33 17.19 -26.20
N ARG A 188 -23.28 17.69 -27.01
CA ARG A 188 -23.02 18.14 -28.40
C ARG A 188 -22.34 17.07 -29.28
N GLY A 189 -22.67 15.80 -29.06
CA GLY A 189 -22.09 14.66 -29.81
C GLY A 189 -20.79 14.10 -29.22
N GLU A 190 -20.12 14.86 -28.35
CA GLU A 190 -18.87 14.44 -27.72
C GLU A 190 -19.12 13.67 -26.41
N LEU A 191 -18.31 12.64 -26.18
CA LEU A 191 -18.34 11.88 -24.94
C LEU A 191 -17.56 12.64 -23.88
N VAL A 192 -18.21 12.98 -22.77
CA VAL A 192 -17.61 13.69 -21.65
C VAL A 192 -17.72 12.85 -20.38
N ASN A 193 -16.69 12.95 -19.53
CA ASN A 193 -16.71 12.47 -18.16
C ASN A 193 -16.62 13.66 -17.20
N ASN A 194 -17.50 13.71 -16.21
CA ASN A 194 -17.47 14.76 -15.18
C ASN A 194 -17.41 14.23 -13.75
N SER A 195 -17.45 12.90 -13.58
CA SER A 195 -17.46 12.24 -12.28
C SER A 195 -16.72 10.91 -12.33
N LEU A 196 -16.09 10.55 -11.21
CA LEU A 196 -15.54 9.21 -10.97
C LEU A 196 -16.58 8.28 -10.34
N THR A 197 -17.73 8.80 -9.92
CA THR A 197 -18.86 8.00 -9.44
C THR A 197 -19.48 7.26 -10.63
N PRO A 198 -19.50 5.91 -10.64
CA PRO A 198 -20.01 5.15 -11.77
C PRO A 198 -21.49 5.44 -12.02
N THR A 199 -21.83 5.88 -13.23
CA THR A 199 -23.21 6.06 -13.68
C THR A 199 -23.22 5.83 -15.20
N ASN A 200 -23.63 4.63 -15.61
CA ASN A 200 -23.49 4.13 -16.98
C ASN A 200 -22.02 4.14 -17.46
N PRO A 201 -21.13 3.37 -16.81
CA PRO A 201 -19.72 3.35 -17.15
C PRO A 201 -19.50 2.83 -18.59
N VAL A 202 -18.61 3.49 -19.32
CA VAL A 202 -18.25 3.17 -20.70
C VAL A 202 -16.73 3.14 -20.83
N PHE A 203 -16.22 2.13 -21.53
CA PHE A 203 -14.84 2.12 -22.01
C PHE A 203 -14.81 2.57 -23.46
N VAL A 204 -13.81 3.36 -23.83
CA VAL A 204 -13.53 3.67 -25.24
C VAL A 204 -12.29 2.89 -25.62
N PHE A 205 -12.46 1.94 -26.53
CA PHE A 205 -11.36 1.16 -27.10
C PHE A 205 -11.00 1.74 -28.45
N THR A 206 -9.72 1.98 -28.67
CA THR A 206 -9.20 2.47 -29.95
C THR A 206 -8.16 1.50 -30.48
N LEU A 207 -8.31 1.09 -31.74
CA LEU A 207 -7.30 0.34 -32.48
C LEU A 207 -6.27 1.34 -33.05
N PRO A 208 -5.00 1.34 -32.59
CA PRO A 208 -4.00 2.29 -33.06
C PRO A 208 -3.75 2.20 -34.57
N GLU A 209 -3.78 0.99 -35.11
CA GLU A 209 -3.45 0.71 -36.51
C GLU A 209 -4.44 1.33 -37.49
N THR A 210 -5.74 1.32 -37.14
CA THR A 210 -6.83 1.82 -37.99
C THR A 210 -7.36 3.18 -37.53
N GLY A 211 -7.06 3.59 -36.30
CA GLY A 211 -7.64 4.76 -35.65
C GLY A 211 -9.12 4.61 -35.27
N VAL A 212 -9.72 3.43 -35.47
CA VAL A 212 -11.13 3.17 -35.14
C VAL A 212 -11.28 3.15 -33.63
N ALA A 213 -12.20 3.97 -33.12
CA ALA A 213 -12.51 4.10 -31.70
C ALA A 213 -13.99 3.81 -31.45
N GLU A 214 -14.27 2.88 -30.53
CA GLU A 214 -15.62 2.43 -30.23
C GLU A 214 -15.94 2.48 -28.74
N ARG A 215 -17.20 2.81 -28.44
CA ARG A 215 -17.73 2.91 -27.09
C ARG A 215 -18.29 1.56 -26.69
N VAL A 216 -17.75 0.97 -25.63
CA VAL A 216 -18.17 -0.32 -25.09
C VAL A 216 -18.79 -0.10 -23.71
N PRO A 217 -20.13 -0.04 -23.59
CA PRO A 217 -20.79 0.11 -22.30
C PRO A 217 -20.61 -1.15 -21.45
N VAL A 218 -20.38 -0.96 -20.16
CA VAL A 218 -20.20 -2.08 -19.22
C VAL A 218 -21.53 -2.81 -18.99
N GLY A 219 -21.50 -4.13 -19.06
CA GLY A 219 -22.66 -4.99 -18.84
C GLY A 219 -23.66 -4.99 -19.99
N ALA A 220 -23.36 -4.30 -21.09
CA ALA A 220 -24.14 -4.33 -22.31
C ALA A 220 -23.72 -5.50 -23.23
N GLY A 221 -24.31 -5.57 -24.42
CA GLY A 221 -23.96 -6.56 -25.43
C GLY A 221 -22.62 -6.26 -26.12
N PRO A 222 -22.12 -7.21 -26.93
CA PRO A 222 -20.88 -7.05 -27.68
C PRO A 222 -20.93 -5.88 -28.67
N VAL A 223 -19.81 -5.20 -28.86
CA VAL A 223 -19.64 -4.04 -29.76
C VAL A 223 -18.57 -4.36 -30.79
N GLN A 224 -18.87 -4.13 -32.07
CA GLN A 224 -17.92 -4.31 -33.16
C GLN A 224 -16.90 -3.15 -33.18
N ILE A 225 -15.61 -3.47 -33.30
CA ILE A 225 -14.50 -2.53 -33.49
C ILE A 225 -13.56 -3.06 -34.57
N GLY A 226 -13.61 -2.45 -35.75
CA GLY A 226 -12.90 -2.98 -36.93
C GLY A 226 -13.35 -4.41 -37.25
N GLU A 227 -12.41 -5.35 -37.25
CA GLU A 227 -12.65 -6.78 -37.50
C GLU A 227 -12.98 -7.59 -36.25
N TYR A 228 -12.99 -6.97 -35.07
CA TYR A 228 -13.18 -7.65 -33.80
C TYR A 228 -14.49 -7.26 -33.16
N THR A 229 -15.03 -8.14 -32.31
CA THR A 229 -16.12 -7.80 -31.41
C THR A 229 -15.61 -7.81 -29.98
N LEU A 230 -15.86 -6.74 -29.23
CA LEU A 230 -15.49 -6.61 -27.83
C LEU A 230 -16.72 -6.72 -26.93
N ASN A 231 -16.55 -7.38 -25.79
CA ASN A 231 -17.57 -7.37 -24.73
C ASN A 231 -16.92 -7.07 -23.38
N VAL A 232 -17.57 -6.23 -22.58
CA VAL A 232 -17.13 -5.88 -21.23
C VAL A 232 -18.29 -6.14 -20.25
N PRO A 233 -18.47 -7.38 -19.77
CA PRO A 233 -19.59 -7.73 -18.89
C PRO A 233 -19.53 -7.01 -17.52
N GLY A 234 -18.34 -6.58 -17.09
CA GLY A 234 -18.13 -5.93 -15.80
C GLY A 234 -16.71 -5.42 -15.66
N TYR A 235 -16.44 -4.72 -14.57
CA TYR A 235 -15.09 -4.36 -14.16
C TYR A 235 -14.97 -4.45 -12.64
N ARG A 236 -13.72 -4.48 -12.17
CA ARG A 236 -13.36 -4.38 -10.76
C ARG A 236 -12.37 -3.25 -10.58
N TYR A 237 -12.19 -2.78 -9.36
CA TYR A 237 -11.08 -1.89 -9.05
C TYR A 237 -9.82 -2.70 -8.76
N TRP A 238 -8.67 -2.09 -9.01
CA TRP A 238 -7.40 -2.57 -8.48
C TRP A 238 -6.74 -1.48 -7.64
N LEU A 239 -5.99 -1.90 -6.63
CA LEU A 239 -5.17 -1.04 -5.80
C LEU A 239 -3.70 -1.43 -5.90
N ARG A 240 -2.84 -0.43 -5.98
CA ARG A 240 -1.41 -0.60 -5.75
C ARG A 240 -1.12 -0.31 -4.29
N PHE A 241 -0.45 -1.24 -3.64
CA PHE A 241 0.00 -1.10 -2.26
C PHE A 241 1.49 -0.85 -2.23
N ALA A 242 1.90 0.07 -1.37
CA ALA A 242 3.26 0.13 -0.86
C ALA A 242 3.32 -0.71 0.43
N VAL A 243 4.23 -1.66 0.45
CA VAL A 243 4.52 -2.47 1.63
C VAL A 243 5.84 -2.03 2.19
N THR A 244 5.88 -1.68 3.47
CA THR A 244 7.13 -1.37 4.15
C THR A 244 7.32 -2.26 5.36
N CYS A 245 8.48 -2.90 5.45
CA CYS A 245 8.90 -3.61 6.65
C CYS A 245 9.81 -2.71 7.49
N ARG A 246 9.40 -2.49 8.73
CA ARG A 246 10.11 -1.63 9.70
C ARG A 246 10.73 -2.43 10.84
N ALA A 247 11.21 -3.64 10.53
CA ALA A 247 11.88 -4.50 11.49
C ALA A 247 13.02 -3.76 12.21
N GLY A 248 13.12 -3.87 13.53
CA GLY A 248 14.21 -3.27 14.32
C GLY A 248 13.98 -1.83 14.78
N LEU A 249 13.02 -1.09 14.22
CA LEU A 249 12.74 0.28 14.69
C LEU A 249 12.34 0.32 16.17
N ASN A 250 11.54 -0.65 16.64
CA ASN A 250 11.15 -0.70 18.06
C ASN A 250 12.35 -0.87 18.99
N LEU A 251 13.32 -1.70 18.62
CA LEU A 251 14.56 -1.90 19.39
C LEU A 251 15.42 -0.63 19.37
N LEU A 252 15.51 0.02 18.21
CA LEU A 252 16.20 1.30 18.06
C LEU A 252 15.59 2.36 18.98
N TYR A 253 14.27 2.56 18.94
CA TYR A 253 13.58 3.54 19.76
C TYR A 253 13.69 3.23 21.26
N LEU A 254 13.60 1.96 21.66
CA LEU A 254 13.82 1.55 23.04
C LEU A 254 15.23 1.89 23.51
N GLY A 255 16.25 1.58 22.68
CA GLY A 255 17.64 1.93 22.98
C GLY A 255 17.85 3.44 23.14
N LEU A 256 17.29 4.24 22.23
CA LEU A 256 17.32 5.71 22.31
C LEU A 256 16.61 6.24 23.58
N ALA A 257 15.45 5.67 23.94
CA ALA A 257 14.73 6.07 25.15
C ALA A 257 15.56 5.80 26.43
N LEU A 258 16.23 4.64 26.50
CA LEU A 258 17.10 4.29 27.63
C LEU A 258 18.34 5.20 27.70
N LEU A 259 18.92 5.56 26.56
CA LEU A 259 20.00 6.54 26.49
C LEU A 259 19.55 7.90 27.05
N CYS A 260 18.42 8.43 26.59
CA CYS A 260 17.85 9.68 27.10
C CYS A 260 17.60 9.63 28.61
N LEU A 261 16.99 8.54 29.10
CA LEU A 261 16.74 8.36 30.54
C LEU A 261 18.06 8.29 31.34
N GLY A 262 19.05 7.57 30.84
CA GLY A 262 20.38 7.47 31.45
C GLY A 262 21.08 8.83 31.54
N LEU A 263 21.00 9.65 30.48
CA LEU A 263 21.55 11.01 30.45
C LEU A 263 20.83 11.93 31.45
N LEU A 264 19.50 11.90 31.50
CA LEU A 264 18.72 12.69 32.46
C LEU A 264 19.08 12.32 33.91
N LEU A 265 19.20 11.03 34.22
CA LEU A 265 19.63 10.58 35.54
C LEU A 265 21.07 11.00 35.86
N ALA A 266 21.98 10.96 34.88
CA ALA A 266 23.35 11.43 35.04
C ALA A 266 23.39 12.92 35.41
N MET A 267 22.62 13.75 34.71
CA MET A 267 22.50 15.18 34.99
C MET A 267 21.95 15.45 36.39
N LEU A 268 20.90 14.72 36.81
CA LEU A 268 20.32 14.86 38.15
C LEU A 268 21.30 14.44 39.25
N VAL A 269 22.04 13.33 39.06
CA VAL A 269 23.06 12.87 40.00
C VAL A 269 24.19 13.91 40.10
N GLN A 270 24.64 14.46 38.99
CA GLN A 270 25.67 15.49 38.95
C GLN A 270 25.21 16.78 39.64
N GLN A 271 23.98 17.23 39.38
CA GLN A 271 23.41 18.41 40.02
C GLN A 271 23.33 18.20 41.54
N TYR A 272 22.83 17.06 41.99
CA TYR A 272 22.72 16.73 43.42
C TYR A 272 24.10 16.70 44.10
N GLN A 273 25.09 16.06 43.48
CA GLN A 273 26.47 16.04 44.00
C GLN A 273 27.06 17.44 44.06
N SER A 274 26.80 18.29 43.07
CA SER A 274 27.27 19.68 43.05
C SER A 274 26.64 20.51 44.18
N SER A 275 25.34 20.35 44.43
CA SER A 275 24.64 21.03 45.54
C SER A 275 25.15 20.58 46.90
N ARG A 276 25.44 19.29 47.06
CA ARG A 276 25.99 18.75 48.32
C ARG A 276 27.41 19.26 48.59
N ARG A 277 28.25 19.39 47.55
CA ARG A 277 29.61 19.94 47.67
C ARG A 277 29.63 21.43 48.02
N ARG A 278 28.62 22.20 47.61
CA ARG A 278 28.51 23.62 48.00
C ARG A 278 27.98 23.82 49.42
N ALA A 279 27.29 22.83 49.97
CA ALA A 279 26.71 22.88 51.30
C ALA A 279 27.62 22.29 52.39
N ALA A 280 28.71 21.62 52.00
CA ALA A 280 29.75 21.10 52.87
C ALA A 280 30.95 22.05 52.87
#